data_AF-A0A1V2NV10-F1
#
_entry.id   AF-A0A1V2NV10-F1
#
_cell.length_a   1.000
_cell.length_b   1.000
_cell.length_c   1.000
_cell.angle_alpha   90.00
_cell.angle_beta   90.00
_cell.angle_gamma   90.00
#
_symmetry.space_group_name_H-M   'P 1'
#
loop_
_entity.id
_entity.type
_entity.pdbx_description
1 polymer ?
#
loop_
_entity_poly.entity_id
_entity_poly.type
_entity_poly.pdbx_seq_one_letter_code
_entity_poly.pdbx_strand_id
1 'polypeptide(L)'
;MNSAPVISGYELGQRLLEHPLAEIWRGRSFTGMEVVVLVLSEAGAADPAVRERLGEASRTAALGPGREEVPLWAANLTATRPYAVTQLVPGQSGAERLIDPLDGLLGNDQESLAAVRNQLAQYGAAPIPVDGQAPGAAGTPGQPGAPIAAGQPSGANAPHAFGVPAAHTDGATAAHNDATAAHTNGQPPAQPAKSKPKTWLYLVAIVLVLAVFSITYSIGAAVRSATAKTDPVVPPPAPVSPSPMPTGVLVPGIDKVTAVPWSRATPFVGVAGAVFASGAELEVARGLGLPFEFGFPDRPVLDQKTSVESSSTIYRRVLTGPGSANAGLDLRIAVQPCRDQAACLAARAAFDQEWTTAYKAPVPATPRDGRTWYTVDPKPYTFAMTHVFSSQGRWWLAGAAAVAAPGQEQSAQKVVNDIWRQTG
;
A
#
# COMPACT_ATOMS: atom_id res chain seq x y z
N MET A 1 -20.38 8.66 34.38
CA MET A 1 -20.99 8.73 33.03
C MET A 1 -19.86 9.03 32.07
N ASN A 2 -19.32 8.00 31.41
CA ASN A 2 -18.17 8.18 30.52
C ASN A 2 -18.68 8.54 29.13
N SER A 3 -18.42 9.78 28.73
CA SER A 3 -18.67 10.28 27.38
C SER A 3 -17.91 9.45 26.36
N ALA A 4 -18.46 9.28 25.17
CA ALA A 4 -17.76 8.62 24.07
C ALA A 4 -16.40 9.31 23.82
N PRO A 5 -15.32 8.55 23.55
CA PRO A 5 -14.02 9.14 23.29
C PRO A 5 -14.07 10.00 22.03
N VAL A 6 -13.50 11.20 22.11
CA VAL A 6 -13.45 12.12 20.97
C VAL A 6 -12.25 11.76 20.11
N ILE A 7 -12.51 11.19 18.94
CA ILE A 7 -11.47 10.84 17.96
C ILE A 7 -11.75 11.64 16.69
N SER A 8 -10.77 12.46 16.28
CA SER A 8 -10.93 13.33 15.12
C SER A 8 -11.29 12.53 13.87
N GLY A 9 -12.39 12.92 13.21
CA GLY A 9 -12.90 12.26 12.01
C GLY A 9 -13.86 11.09 12.26
N TYR A 10 -14.19 10.76 13.50
CA TYR A 10 -15.14 9.69 13.85
C TYR A 10 -16.17 10.14 14.88
N GLU A 11 -17.42 9.75 14.64
CA GLU A 11 -18.54 9.91 15.56
C GLU A 11 -18.88 8.55 16.17
N LEU A 12 -18.61 8.36 17.46
CA LEU A 12 -18.85 7.11 18.17
C LEU A 12 -20.23 7.13 18.81
N GLY A 13 -21.11 6.25 18.35
CA GLY A 13 -22.53 6.26 18.73
C GLY A 13 -22.93 5.16 19.70
N GLN A 14 -22.24 4.01 19.68
CA GLN A 14 -22.61 2.87 20.50
C GLN A 14 -21.36 2.20 21.08
N ARG A 15 -21.29 2.08 22.40
CA ARG A 15 -20.27 1.26 23.05
C ARG A 15 -20.66 -0.22 22.95
N LEU A 16 -19.78 -1.03 22.38
CA LEU A 16 -19.93 -2.49 22.22
C LEU A 16 -19.31 -3.25 23.39
N LEU A 17 -18.18 -2.77 23.91
CA LEU A 17 -17.49 -3.35 25.07
C LEU A 17 -17.04 -2.25 26.02
N GLU A 18 -17.27 -2.46 27.31
CA GLU A 18 -16.69 -1.69 28.40
C GLU A 18 -15.77 -2.60 29.21
N HIS A 19 -14.48 -2.30 29.21
CA HIS A 19 -13.49 -3.06 29.95
C HIS A 19 -12.52 -2.11 30.70
N PRO A 20 -12.03 -2.44 31.90
CA PRO A 20 -11.10 -1.60 32.65
C PRO A 20 -9.85 -1.14 31.87
N LEU A 21 -9.39 -1.93 30.91
CA LEU A 21 -8.20 -1.65 30.09
C LEU A 21 -8.52 -1.12 28.68
N ALA A 22 -9.72 -1.35 28.16
CA ALA A 22 -10.07 -0.98 26.80
C ALA A 22 -11.59 -0.81 26.63
N GLU A 23 -11.98 -0.03 25.63
CA GLU A 23 -13.37 0.12 25.23
C GLU A 23 -13.46 -0.15 23.73
N ILE A 24 -14.54 -0.81 23.32
CA ILE A 24 -14.86 -1.00 21.91
C ILE A 24 -16.09 -0.19 21.60
N TRP A 25 -16.00 0.62 20.57
CA TRP A 25 -17.06 1.50 20.12
C TRP A 25 -17.39 1.21 18.67
N ARG A 26 -18.67 1.23 18.37
CA ARG A 26 -19.19 1.40 17.03
C ARG A 26 -19.40 2.87 16.78
N GLY A 27 -19.03 3.29 15.59
CA GLY A 27 -19.24 4.66 15.14
C GLY A 27 -19.35 4.76 13.65
N ARG A 28 -19.29 6.01 13.19
CA ARG A 28 -19.20 6.36 11.78
C ARG A 28 -18.00 7.26 11.56
N SER A 29 -17.31 7.10 10.45
CA SER A 29 -16.40 8.14 9.97
C SER A 29 -17.20 9.38 9.57
N PHE A 30 -16.52 10.51 9.39
CA PHE A 30 -17.11 11.71 8.78
C PHE A 30 -17.65 11.47 7.34
N THR A 31 -17.24 10.39 6.68
CA THR A 31 -17.75 9.96 5.35
C THR A 31 -18.98 9.05 5.44
N GLY A 32 -19.48 8.78 6.65
CA GLY A 32 -20.64 7.91 6.89
C GLY A 32 -20.31 6.41 6.89
N MET A 33 -19.04 6.04 6.81
CA MET A 33 -18.60 4.64 6.86
C MET A 33 -18.75 4.10 8.28
N GLU A 34 -19.42 2.96 8.44
CA GLU A 34 -19.51 2.25 9.72
C GLU A 34 -18.13 1.73 10.12
N VAL A 35 -17.74 1.98 11.37
CA VAL A 35 -16.44 1.59 11.92
C VAL A 35 -16.59 0.93 13.28
N VAL A 36 -15.62 0.09 13.60
CA VAL A 36 -15.35 -0.37 14.96
C VAL A 36 -14.03 0.24 15.41
N VAL A 37 -14.04 0.80 16.60
CA VAL A 37 -12.89 1.47 17.20
C VAL A 37 -12.59 0.82 18.53
N LEU A 38 -11.35 0.38 18.67
CA LEU A 38 -10.80 -0.04 19.95
C LEU A 38 -10.00 1.11 20.53
N VAL A 39 -10.32 1.50 21.76
CA VAL A 39 -9.67 2.59 22.48
C VAL A 39 -9.18 2.08 23.83
N LEU A 40 -7.90 2.25 24.13
CA LEU A 40 -7.41 1.93 25.48
C LEU A 40 -7.99 2.90 26.50
N SER A 41 -8.32 2.40 27.69
CA SER A 41 -8.61 3.26 28.83
C SER A 41 -7.32 3.93 29.32
N GLU A 42 -7.41 4.85 30.29
CA GLU A 42 -6.21 5.40 30.94
C GLU A 42 -5.36 4.30 31.60
N ALA A 43 -6.01 3.30 32.21
CA ALA A 43 -5.32 2.16 32.82
C ALA A 43 -4.64 1.28 31.76
N GLY A 44 -5.30 1.01 30.63
CA GLY A 44 -4.69 0.25 29.54
C GLY A 44 -3.57 1.01 28.82
N ALA A 45 -3.68 2.34 28.73
CA ALA A 45 -2.64 3.20 28.17
C ALA A 45 -1.41 3.30 29.10
N ALA A 46 -1.60 3.15 30.42
CA ALA A 46 -0.51 3.12 31.38
C ALA A 46 0.26 1.77 31.39
N ASP A 47 -0.36 0.69 30.89
CA ASP A 47 0.24 -0.64 30.83
C ASP A 47 1.06 -0.85 29.52
N PRO A 48 2.39 -1.00 29.61
CA PRO A 48 3.24 -1.22 28.43
C PRO A 48 2.90 -2.49 27.64
N ALA A 49 2.48 -3.58 28.31
CA ALA A 49 2.14 -4.83 27.65
C ALA A 49 0.86 -4.71 26.83
N VAL A 50 -0.14 -4.00 27.34
CA VAL A 50 -1.38 -3.70 26.62
C VAL A 50 -1.12 -2.82 25.40
N ARG A 51 -0.25 -1.81 25.53
CA ARG A 51 0.15 -0.96 24.41
C ARG A 51 0.92 -1.72 23.34
N GLU A 52 1.85 -2.59 23.74
CA GLU A 52 2.63 -3.41 22.81
C GLU A 52 1.72 -4.35 22.02
N ARG A 53 0.78 -5.03 22.69
CA ARG A 53 -0.19 -5.91 22.02
C ARG A 53 -1.13 -5.18 21.08
N LEU A 54 -1.64 -4.01 21.46
CA LEU A 54 -2.41 -3.18 20.52
C LEU A 54 -1.57 -2.77 19.30
N GLY A 55 -0.29 -2.46 19.52
CA GLY A 55 0.64 -2.12 18.44
C GLY A 55 0.97 -3.30 17.53
N GLU A 56 1.10 -4.51 18.08
CA GLU A 56 1.25 -5.74 17.31
C GLU A 56 -0.03 -6.07 16.52
N ALA A 57 -1.19 -6.03 17.17
CA ALA A 57 -2.50 -6.20 16.54
C ALA A 57 -2.70 -5.26 15.36
N SER A 58 -2.38 -3.98 15.55
CA SER A 58 -2.49 -2.95 14.51
C SER A 58 -1.55 -3.23 13.34
N ARG A 59 -0.29 -3.59 13.61
CA ARG A 59 0.68 -3.93 12.55
C ARG A 59 0.25 -5.17 11.77
N THR A 60 -0.22 -6.21 12.45
CA THR A 60 -0.70 -7.45 11.84
C THR A 60 -1.96 -7.21 10.99
N ALA A 61 -2.89 -6.38 11.47
CA ALA A 61 -4.07 -5.97 10.72
C ALA A 61 -3.76 -5.06 9.52
N ALA A 62 -2.65 -4.30 9.58
CA ALA A 62 -2.20 -3.45 8.48
C ALA A 62 -1.43 -4.21 7.38
N LEU A 63 -0.63 -5.23 7.74
CA LEU A 63 0.32 -5.88 6.84
C LEU A 63 -0.22 -7.14 6.12
N GLY A 64 -1.33 -7.72 6.59
CA GLY A 64 -1.86 -8.95 6.01
C GLY A 64 -3.38 -9.06 6.12
N PRO A 65 -4.16 -8.30 5.33
CA PRO A 65 -5.57 -8.61 5.15
C PRO A 65 -5.68 -9.86 4.25
N GLY A 66 -6.29 -10.92 4.77
CA GLY A 66 -6.80 -12.02 3.94
C GLY A 66 -7.82 -11.51 2.92
N ARG A 67 -8.11 -12.30 1.87
CA ARG A 67 -9.07 -11.91 0.80
C ARG A 67 -10.49 -11.59 1.31
N GLU A 68 -10.83 -12.04 2.51
CA GLU A 68 -12.15 -11.89 3.14
C GLU A 68 -12.10 -11.00 4.40
N GLU A 69 -10.99 -10.29 4.63
CA GLU A 69 -10.75 -9.53 5.86
C GLU A 69 -10.77 -8.02 5.65
N VAL A 70 -11.31 -7.30 6.63
CA VAL A 70 -11.35 -5.84 6.60
C VAL A 70 -10.01 -5.25 7.07
N PRO A 71 -9.38 -4.35 6.30
CA PRO A 71 -8.10 -3.78 6.68
C PRO A 71 -8.21 -2.82 7.87
N LEU A 72 -7.10 -2.67 8.60
CA LEU A 72 -6.93 -1.57 9.54
C LEU A 72 -7.06 -0.23 8.80
N TRP A 73 -7.95 0.62 9.26
CA TRP A 73 -8.27 1.89 8.62
C TRP A 73 -7.46 3.05 9.18
N ALA A 74 -7.30 3.09 10.50
CA ALA A 74 -6.46 4.08 11.18
C ALA A 74 -5.99 3.52 12.53
N ALA A 75 -4.84 3.98 13.00
CA ALA A 75 -4.44 3.78 14.38
C ALA A 75 -3.61 4.96 14.85
N ASN A 76 -3.75 5.33 16.12
CA ASN A 76 -2.87 6.29 16.77
C ASN A 76 -2.40 5.68 18.08
N LEU A 77 -1.21 5.07 18.03
CA LEU A 77 -0.61 4.36 19.16
C LEU A 77 0.12 5.30 20.13
N THR A 78 0.22 6.59 19.79
CA THR A 78 0.89 7.63 20.58
C THR A 78 -0.09 8.61 21.25
N ALA A 79 -1.39 8.48 20.98
CA ALA A 79 -2.43 9.26 21.66
C ALA A 79 -2.43 8.99 23.17
N THR A 80 -2.93 9.95 23.96
CA THR A 80 -3.15 9.79 25.42
C THR A 80 -3.94 8.52 25.73
N ARG A 81 -4.92 8.22 24.88
CA ARG A 81 -5.64 6.95 24.84
C ARG A 81 -5.41 6.31 23.48
N PRO A 82 -4.44 5.38 23.35
CA PRO A 82 -4.15 4.73 22.10
C PRO A 82 -5.39 4.06 21.50
N TYR A 83 -5.53 4.13 20.18
CA TYR A 83 -6.70 3.55 19.50
C TYR A 83 -6.36 2.95 18.14
N ALA A 84 -7.23 2.03 17.70
CA ALA A 84 -7.21 1.39 16.39
C ALA A 84 -8.63 1.34 15.82
N VAL A 85 -8.76 1.57 14.52
CA VAL A 85 -10.03 1.68 13.79
C VAL A 85 -10.03 0.66 12.66
N THR A 86 -11.09 -0.14 12.58
CA THR A 86 -11.40 -0.99 11.42
C THR A 86 -12.74 -0.61 10.83
N GLN A 87 -12.90 -0.82 9.53
CA GLN A 87 -14.20 -0.66 8.89
C GLN A 87 -15.11 -1.83 9.30
N LEU A 88 -16.39 -1.56 9.50
CA LEU A 88 -17.41 -2.59 9.67
C LEU A 88 -18.03 -2.88 8.29
N VAL A 89 -17.62 -3.99 7.67
CA VAL A 89 -18.16 -4.43 6.37
C VAL A 89 -19.06 -5.64 6.58
N PRO A 90 -20.33 -5.60 6.13
CA PRO A 90 -21.20 -6.77 6.22
C PRO A 90 -20.61 -7.97 5.49
N GLY A 91 -20.48 -9.12 6.16
CA GLY A 91 -19.97 -10.36 5.59
C GLY A 91 -18.46 -10.58 5.72
N GLN A 92 -17.71 -9.63 6.30
CA GLN A 92 -16.24 -9.71 6.41
C GLN A 92 -15.78 -9.66 7.87
N SER A 93 -14.80 -10.49 8.22
CA SER A 93 -14.15 -10.48 9.52
C SER A 93 -13.11 -9.37 9.60
N GLY A 94 -13.09 -8.57 10.66
CA GLY A 94 -12.08 -7.51 10.77
C GLY A 94 -12.13 -6.71 12.05
N ALA A 95 -13.32 -6.54 12.63
CA ALA A 95 -13.46 -5.97 13.96
C ALA A 95 -12.92 -6.94 15.04
N GLU A 96 -13.06 -8.24 14.83
CA GLU A 96 -12.60 -9.31 15.70
C GLU A 96 -11.07 -9.35 15.82
N ARG A 97 -10.34 -8.97 14.77
CA ARG A 97 -8.87 -8.93 14.76
C ARG A 97 -8.27 -7.87 15.70
N LEU A 98 -9.04 -6.84 16.05
CA LEU A 98 -8.63 -5.90 17.09
C LEU A 98 -8.82 -6.49 18.50
N ILE A 99 -9.68 -7.50 18.62
CA ILE A 99 -10.12 -8.11 19.87
C ILE A 99 -9.24 -9.33 20.20
N ASP A 100 -8.95 -10.18 19.22
CA ASP A 100 -8.23 -11.44 19.41
C ASP A 100 -6.83 -11.30 20.06
N PRO A 101 -6.02 -10.27 19.75
CA PRO A 101 -4.71 -10.09 20.41
C PRO A 101 -4.81 -9.59 21.86
N LEU A 102 -5.96 -9.05 22.25
CA LEU A 102 -6.26 -8.65 23.63
C LEU A 102 -6.86 -9.81 24.45
N ASP A 103 -7.20 -10.91 23.79
CA ASP A 103 -7.62 -12.15 24.43
C ASP A 103 -6.50 -12.61 25.38
N GLY A 104 -6.85 -12.80 26.66
CA GLY A 104 -5.92 -13.12 27.74
C GLY A 104 -5.21 -11.95 28.46
N LEU A 105 -5.19 -10.71 27.93
CA LEU A 105 -4.67 -9.54 28.66
C LEU A 105 -5.74 -8.79 29.45
N LEU A 106 -6.99 -8.88 28.99
CA LEU A 106 -8.12 -8.23 29.63
C LEU A 106 -8.58 -8.98 30.91
N GLY A 107 -8.08 -10.19 31.20
CA GLY A 107 -8.25 -10.81 32.53
C GLY A 107 -9.67 -11.30 32.90
N ASN A 108 -10.69 -11.12 32.06
CA ASN A 108 -11.95 -11.86 31.89
C ASN A 108 -12.87 -11.01 30.99
N ASP A 109 -13.86 -11.49 30.24
CA ASP A 109 -14.72 -12.66 30.29
C ASP A 109 -14.98 -13.14 28.85
N GLN A 110 -14.63 -14.39 28.55
CA GLN A 110 -14.90 -14.99 27.23
C GLN A 110 -16.35 -14.80 26.80
N GLU A 111 -17.27 -14.64 27.74
CA GLU A 111 -18.68 -14.36 27.51
C GLU A 111 -18.95 -12.94 26.96
N SER A 112 -18.33 -11.87 27.48
CA SER A 112 -18.45 -10.53 26.87
C SER A 112 -17.72 -10.43 25.53
N LEU A 113 -16.54 -11.05 25.40
CA LEU A 113 -15.86 -11.11 24.10
C LEU A 113 -16.66 -11.94 23.10
N ALA A 114 -17.30 -13.04 23.53
CA ALA A 114 -18.21 -13.82 22.70
C ALA A 114 -19.50 -13.05 22.40
N ALA A 115 -20.02 -12.22 23.31
CA ALA A 115 -21.17 -11.37 23.08
C ALA A 115 -20.88 -10.28 22.05
N VAL A 116 -19.70 -9.65 22.14
CA VAL A 116 -19.22 -8.70 21.13
C VAL A 116 -19.00 -9.41 19.79
N ARG A 117 -18.35 -10.58 19.78
CA ARG A 117 -18.19 -11.41 18.57
C ARG A 117 -19.55 -11.80 17.99
N ASN A 118 -20.54 -12.19 18.80
CA ASN A 118 -21.89 -12.52 18.34
C ASN A 118 -22.62 -11.29 17.78
N GLN A 119 -22.45 -10.13 18.40
CA GLN A 119 -23.02 -8.87 17.92
C GLN A 119 -22.36 -8.40 16.63
N LEU A 120 -21.05 -8.63 16.46
CA LEU A 120 -20.32 -8.37 15.21
C LEU A 120 -20.65 -9.43 14.14
N ALA A 121 -20.86 -10.69 14.53
CA ALA A 121 -21.24 -11.79 13.64
C ALA A 121 -22.66 -11.63 13.05
N GLN A 122 -23.57 -10.88 13.71
CA GLN A 122 -24.83 -10.44 13.10
C GLN A 122 -24.61 -9.58 11.85
N TYR A 123 -23.43 -8.99 11.72
CA TYR A 123 -22.98 -8.29 10.52
C TYR A 123 -22.15 -9.20 9.59
N GLY A 124 -22.14 -10.52 9.76
CA GLY A 124 -21.90 -11.49 8.68
C GLY A 124 -20.54 -12.19 8.62
N ALA A 125 -19.64 -12.04 9.59
CA ALA A 125 -18.41 -12.83 9.61
C ALA A 125 -18.66 -14.25 10.17
N ALA A 126 -18.26 -15.29 9.44
CA ALA A 126 -18.10 -16.61 10.04
C ALA A 126 -16.92 -16.56 11.04
N PRO A 127 -17.04 -17.12 12.25
CA PRO A 127 -15.96 -17.09 13.22
C PRO A 127 -14.71 -17.79 12.65
N ILE A 128 -13.57 -17.10 12.69
CA ILE A 128 -12.27 -17.69 12.36
C ILE A 128 -11.96 -18.69 13.47
N PRO A 129 -11.61 -19.95 13.17
CA PRO A 129 -11.17 -20.90 14.19
C PRO A 129 -9.93 -20.35 14.89
N VAL A 130 -10.01 -20.21 16.20
CA VAL A 130 -8.84 -19.94 17.04
C VAL A 130 -7.89 -21.13 16.91
N ASP A 131 -6.64 -20.88 16.50
CA ASP A 131 -5.59 -21.89 16.48
C ASP A 131 -5.40 -22.44 17.91
N GLY A 132 -5.93 -23.64 18.17
CA GLY A 132 -5.76 -24.34 19.44
C GLY A 132 -6.94 -25.15 19.96
N GLN A 133 -8.16 -24.99 19.42
CA GLN A 133 -9.32 -25.76 19.89
C GLN A 133 -9.74 -26.79 18.83
N ALA A 134 -9.26 -28.03 18.99
CA ALA A 134 -9.81 -29.17 18.26
C ALA A 134 -11.31 -29.30 18.54
N PRO A 135 -12.16 -29.59 17.54
CA PRO A 135 -13.60 -29.72 17.75
C PRO A 135 -13.89 -31.01 18.53
N GLY A 136 -13.96 -30.87 19.86
CA GLY A 136 -14.47 -31.86 20.79
C GLY A 136 -15.98 -31.74 20.90
N ALA A 137 -16.66 -32.83 20.55
CA ALA A 137 -18.11 -33.07 20.56
C ALA A 137 -18.92 -32.30 21.62
N ALA A 138 -19.85 -31.45 21.17
CA ALA A 138 -21.04 -31.09 21.92
C ALA A 138 -22.16 -32.06 21.53
N GLY A 139 -22.54 -32.91 22.48
CA GLY A 139 -23.55 -33.96 22.31
C GLY A 139 -24.96 -33.42 22.10
N THR A 140 -25.69 -34.09 21.22
CA THR A 140 -27.14 -33.95 21.07
C THR A 140 -27.83 -34.96 21.99
N PRO A 141 -28.78 -34.55 22.86
CA PRO A 141 -29.55 -35.49 23.66
C PRO A 141 -30.77 -36.01 22.88
N GLY A 142 -30.85 -37.34 22.74
CA GLY A 142 -32.10 -38.09 22.80
C GLY A 142 -32.88 -38.31 21.50
N GLN A 143 -32.74 -39.51 20.91
CA GLN A 143 -33.91 -40.28 20.48
C GLN A 143 -33.60 -41.80 20.42
N PRO A 144 -34.49 -42.70 20.89
CA PRO A 144 -34.14 -44.09 21.19
C PRO A 144 -34.59 -45.13 20.14
N GLY A 145 -33.69 -46.07 19.83
CA GLY A 145 -33.91 -47.49 19.48
C GLY A 145 -34.57 -47.83 18.13
N ALA A 146 -34.25 -48.87 17.36
CA ALA A 146 -33.22 -49.93 17.34
C ALA A 146 -33.38 -50.64 15.95
N PRO A 147 -32.80 -51.83 15.65
CA PRO A 147 -31.50 -52.03 15.00
C PRO A 147 -31.56 -52.91 13.72
N ILE A 148 -30.39 -53.33 13.19
CA ILE A 148 -30.00 -54.64 12.56
C ILE A 148 -28.86 -54.36 11.54
N ALA A 149 -27.58 -54.62 11.86
CA ALA A 149 -26.75 -55.82 11.54
C ALA A 149 -26.45 -55.98 10.02
N ALA A 150 -25.33 -56.44 9.46
CA ALA A 150 -24.02 -56.98 9.84
C ALA A 150 -23.16 -56.98 8.53
N GLY A 151 -21.86 -56.67 8.48
CA GLY A 151 -20.78 -57.68 8.54
C GLY A 151 -20.07 -57.88 7.17
N GLN A 152 -18.74 -57.69 7.18
CA GLN A 152 -17.66 -57.93 6.18
C GLN A 152 -17.64 -59.32 5.45
N PRO A 153 -16.67 -59.71 4.55
CA PRO A 153 -15.30 -59.17 4.31
C PRO A 153 -14.72 -59.12 2.84
N SER A 154 -13.60 -58.39 2.73
CA SER A 154 -12.30 -58.61 2.04
C SER A 154 -12.11 -59.60 0.86
N GLY A 155 -11.27 -59.18 -0.12
CA GLY A 155 -10.22 -60.06 -0.68
C GLY A 155 -9.93 -60.03 -2.20
N ALA A 156 -8.88 -59.29 -2.58
CA ALA A 156 -7.78 -59.61 -3.52
C ALA A 156 -7.98 -60.27 -4.93
N ASN A 157 -7.26 -59.66 -5.88
CA ASN A 157 -6.44 -60.22 -6.98
C ASN A 157 -7.02 -60.53 -8.39
N ALA A 158 -6.43 -59.77 -9.34
CA ALA A 158 -5.76 -60.23 -10.58
C ALA A 158 -6.53 -60.25 -11.93
N PRO A 159 -5.81 -60.08 -13.06
CA PRO A 159 -6.28 -59.33 -14.23
C PRO A 159 -6.52 -60.19 -15.50
N HIS A 160 -7.18 -59.60 -16.50
CA HIS A 160 -7.19 -60.10 -17.88
C HIS A 160 -6.99 -58.97 -18.90
N ALA A 161 -6.35 -59.35 -20.00
CA ALA A 161 -5.82 -58.52 -21.07
C ALA A 161 -6.47 -58.85 -22.44
N PHE A 162 -6.15 -58.02 -23.43
CA PHE A 162 -6.13 -58.22 -24.89
C PHE A 162 -7.37 -57.96 -25.77
N GLY A 163 -7.07 -57.29 -26.91
CA GLY A 163 -7.88 -57.15 -28.14
C GLY A 163 -7.61 -55.79 -28.82
N VAL A 164 -6.57 -55.56 -29.66
CA VAL A 164 -6.24 -56.00 -31.05
C VAL A 164 -6.87 -55.10 -32.16
N PRO A 165 -6.16 -54.83 -33.31
CA PRO A 165 -6.18 -53.58 -34.10
C PRO A 165 -6.52 -53.75 -35.61
N ALA A 166 -6.34 -52.69 -36.42
CA ALA A 166 -6.02 -52.68 -37.88
C ALA A 166 -5.77 -51.20 -38.35
N ALA A 167 -5.18 -50.82 -39.50
CA ALA A 167 -4.08 -51.20 -40.39
C ALA A 167 -4.14 -50.21 -41.61
N HIS A 168 -3.07 -50.12 -42.44
CA HIS A 168 -2.87 -49.37 -43.73
C HIS A 168 -2.20 -47.98 -43.65
N THR A 169 -1.25 -47.56 -44.52
CA THR A 169 -0.59 -48.12 -45.73
C THR A 169 0.68 -47.31 -46.09
N ASP A 170 1.46 -47.88 -47.02
CA ASP A 170 2.84 -47.62 -47.46
C ASP A 170 3.21 -46.29 -48.18
N GLY A 171 4.53 -46.05 -48.32
CA GLY A 171 5.10 -45.21 -49.39
C GLY A 171 6.59 -44.82 -49.21
N ALA A 172 7.48 -45.39 -50.03
CA ALA A 172 8.95 -45.28 -49.99
C ALA A 172 9.57 -44.16 -50.87
N THR A 173 10.82 -43.74 -50.60
CA THR A 173 11.99 -43.71 -51.54
C THR A 173 13.24 -43.02 -50.94
N ALA A 174 14.40 -43.34 -51.51
CA ALA A 174 15.75 -43.33 -50.92
C ALA A 174 16.69 -42.21 -51.43
N ALA A 175 17.78 -41.94 -50.68
CA ALA A 175 19.17 -41.61 -51.10
C ALA A 175 19.96 -41.14 -49.85
N HIS A 176 20.92 -41.87 -49.29
CA HIS A 176 22.31 -42.13 -49.70
C HIS A 176 23.22 -40.87 -49.72
N ASN A 177 24.12 -40.76 -48.73
CA ASN A 177 25.55 -40.54 -48.93
C ASN A 177 26.32 -40.69 -47.60
N ASP A 178 27.20 -41.70 -47.59
CA ASP A 178 28.30 -41.91 -46.65
C ASP A 178 29.43 -40.90 -46.86
N ALA A 179 30.12 -40.55 -45.77
CA ALA A 179 31.58 -40.34 -45.76
C ALA A 179 32.13 -40.31 -44.31
N THR A 180 32.59 -41.47 -43.86
CA THR A 180 33.88 -41.72 -43.17
C THR A 180 34.73 -40.53 -42.69
N ALA A 181 35.19 -40.56 -41.43
CA ALA A 181 36.60 -40.92 -41.11
C ALA A 181 36.95 -40.84 -39.59
N ALA A 182 37.57 -41.94 -39.14
CA ALA A 182 38.74 -42.02 -38.27
C ALA A 182 38.68 -41.74 -36.75
N HIS A 183 38.95 -42.83 -36.02
CA HIS A 183 39.45 -42.92 -34.64
C HIS A 183 40.72 -42.08 -34.36
N THR A 184 40.87 -41.62 -33.11
CA THR A 184 42.10 -41.85 -32.32
C THR A 184 41.84 -41.61 -30.82
N ASN A 185 42.24 -42.60 -30.02
CA ASN A 185 42.42 -42.51 -28.57
C ASN A 185 43.60 -41.59 -28.25
N GLY A 186 43.45 -40.68 -27.28
CA GLY A 186 44.53 -39.86 -26.76
C GLY A 186 44.17 -39.25 -25.40
N GLN A 187 44.93 -39.63 -24.38
CA GLN A 187 45.09 -39.08 -23.03
C GLN A 187 44.32 -37.78 -22.64
N PRO A 188 43.68 -37.72 -21.44
CA PRO A 188 43.14 -36.47 -20.91
C PRO A 188 44.25 -35.46 -20.55
N PRO A 189 44.11 -34.17 -20.90
CA PRO A 189 45.06 -33.14 -20.51
C PRO A 189 44.94 -32.78 -19.01
N ALA A 190 46.12 -32.52 -18.43
CA ALA A 190 46.36 -32.15 -17.05
C ALA A 190 45.56 -30.92 -16.59
N GLN A 191 45.04 -31.02 -15.37
CA GLN A 191 44.36 -29.93 -14.67
C GLN A 191 45.34 -28.78 -14.36
N PRO A 192 45.04 -27.52 -14.74
CA PRO A 192 45.81 -26.39 -14.25
C PRO A 192 45.49 -26.10 -12.77
N ALA A 193 46.56 -25.80 -12.03
CA ALA A 193 46.60 -25.58 -10.60
C ALA A 193 45.61 -24.49 -10.12
N LYS A 194 44.93 -24.81 -9.01
CA LYS A 194 44.12 -23.87 -8.20
C LYS A 194 44.99 -22.72 -7.72
N SER A 195 44.95 -21.57 -8.40
CA SER A 195 45.42 -20.31 -7.85
C SER A 195 44.41 -19.81 -6.82
N LYS A 196 44.86 -19.60 -5.58
CA LYS A 196 44.07 -18.99 -4.50
C LYS A 196 43.75 -17.54 -4.89
N PRO A 197 42.47 -17.14 -5.09
CA PRO A 197 42.16 -15.76 -5.39
C PRO A 197 41.58 -15.03 -4.18
N LYS A 198 41.97 -13.76 -4.05
CA LYS A 198 41.12 -12.69 -3.50
C LYS A 198 40.75 -12.77 -2.01
N THR A 199 41.69 -13.05 -1.10
CA THR A 199 41.51 -12.65 0.33
C THR A 199 42.31 -11.39 0.65
N TRP A 200 43.50 -11.26 0.04
CA TRP A 200 44.36 -10.10 0.24
C TRP A 200 43.78 -8.79 -0.30
N LEU A 201 43.08 -8.84 -1.44
CA LEU A 201 42.46 -7.65 -2.04
C LEU A 201 41.34 -7.05 -1.16
N TYR A 202 40.58 -7.90 -0.45
CA TYR A 202 39.55 -7.42 0.48
C TYR A 202 40.17 -6.82 1.75
N LEU A 203 41.27 -7.38 2.24
CA LEU A 203 41.99 -6.81 3.37
C LEU A 203 42.52 -5.40 3.07
N VAL A 204 43.07 -5.18 1.87
CA VAL A 204 43.53 -3.86 1.43
C VAL A 204 42.36 -2.87 1.31
N ALA A 205 41.22 -3.30 0.77
CA ALA A 205 40.03 -2.45 0.66
C ALA A 205 39.46 -2.05 2.04
N ILE A 206 39.41 -2.97 3.01
CA ILE A 206 38.93 -2.70 4.37
C ILE A 206 39.85 -1.69 5.08
N VAL A 207 41.17 -1.85 4.95
CA VAL A 207 42.14 -0.91 5.55
C VAL A 207 41.99 0.48 4.94
N LEU A 208 41.74 0.58 3.64
CA LEU A 208 41.57 1.86 2.96
C LEU A 208 40.29 2.57 3.40
N VAL A 209 39.18 1.84 3.55
CA VAL A 209 37.92 2.39 4.09
C VAL A 209 38.09 2.85 5.54
N LEU A 210 38.76 2.06 6.39
CA LEU A 210 39.03 2.44 7.79
C LEU A 210 39.93 3.66 7.91
N ALA A 211 40.92 3.79 7.03
CA ALA A 211 41.80 4.96 6.99
C ALA A 211 41.04 6.22 6.58
N VAL A 212 40.21 6.15 5.53
CA VAL A 212 39.35 7.28 5.11
C VAL A 212 38.40 7.68 6.22
N PHE A 213 37.73 6.69 6.86
CA PHE A 213 36.80 6.96 7.96
C PHE A 213 37.49 7.64 9.15
N SER A 214 38.70 7.18 9.52
CA SER A 214 39.49 7.76 10.62
C SER A 214 39.95 9.19 10.34
N ILE A 215 40.29 9.50 9.08
CA ILE A 215 40.67 10.86 8.67
C ILE A 215 39.44 11.79 8.75
N THR A 216 38.29 11.38 8.21
CA THR A 216 37.05 12.18 8.30
C THR A 216 36.57 12.37 9.74
N TYR A 217 36.71 11.35 10.59
CA TYR A 217 36.31 11.44 12.00
C TYR A 217 37.24 12.36 12.81
N SER A 218 38.54 12.36 12.53
CA SER A 218 39.51 13.24 13.20
C SER A 218 39.30 14.72 12.83
N ILE A 219 38.90 15.02 11.59
CA ILE A 219 38.56 16.39 11.18
C ILE A 219 37.28 16.87 11.88
N GLY A 220 36.27 16.00 12.02
CA GLY A 220 35.03 16.32 12.73
C GLY A 220 35.22 16.60 14.23
N ALA A 221 36.16 15.91 14.89
CA ALA A 221 36.46 16.14 16.30
C ALA A 221 37.21 17.46 16.57
N ALA A 222 38.07 17.91 15.64
CA ALA A 222 38.84 19.15 15.78
C ALA A 222 37.98 20.42 15.60
N VAL A 223 36.90 20.37 14.83
CA VAL A 223 35.97 21.51 14.68
C VAL A 223 35.14 21.72 15.96
N ARG A 224 34.89 20.66 16.74
CA ARG A 224 34.09 20.74 17.98
C ARG A 224 34.84 21.33 19.17
N SER A 225 36.18 21.25 19.18
CA SER A 225 37.00 21.80 20.26
C SER A 225 37.42 23.26 20.04
N ALA A 226 37.28 23.80 18.83
CA ALA A 226 37.66 25.18 18.50
C ALA A 226 36.59 26.25 18.85
N THR A 227 35.37 25.86 19.22
CA THR A 227 34.28 26.79 19.59
C THR A 227 34.01 26.88 21.10
N ALA A 228 34.81 26.23 21.95
CA ALA A 228 34.71 26.38 23.40
C ALA A 228 35.46 27.64 23.86
N LYS A 229 34.94 28.83 23.56
CA LYS A 229 35.32 30.08 24.24
C LYS A 229 34.23 30.47 25.22
N THR A 230 34.67 30.66 26.46
CA THR A 230 33.98 31.16 27.65
C THR A 230 32.80 32.09 27.36
N ASP A 231 31.59 31.63 27.69
CA ASP A 231 30.40 32.49 27.67
C ASP A 231 30.41 33.43 28.89
N PRO A 232 30.23 34.75 28.72
CA PRO A 232 29.89 35.64 29.81
C PRO A 232 28.48 35.30 30.34
N VAL A 233 28.25 35.47 31.63
CA VAL A 233 26.95 35.23 32.27
C VAL A 233 25.88 36.15 31.65
N VAL A 234 25.07 35.59 30.75
CA VAL A 234 23.91 36.25 30.13
C VAL A 234 22.69 36.06 31.03
N PRO A 235 21.88 37.11 31.31
CA PRO A 235 20.63 36.96 32.06
C PRO A 235 19.67 35.98 31.36
N PRO A 236 18.77 35.32 32.10
CA PRO A 236 17.90 34.28 31.54
C PRO A 236 17.13 34.82 30.34
N PRO A 237 17.07 34.08 29.21
CA PRO A 237 16.33 34.50 28.04
C PRO A 237 14.86 34.69 28.40
N ALA A 238 14.26 35.78 27.89
CA ALA A 238 12.82 35.99 27.98
C ALA A 238 12.10 34.75 27.40
N PRO A 239 10.95 34.34 27.98
CA PRO A 239 10.20 33.19 27.49
C PRO A 239 9.83 33.39 26.02
N VAL A 240 10.51 32.62 25.15
CA VAL A 240 10.17 32.52 23.74
C VAL A 240 8.85 31.77 23.64
N SER A 241 7.78 32.52 23.39
CA SER A 241 6.50 31.93 22.99
C SER A 241 6.72 31.22 21.65
N PRO A 242 6.41 29.91 21.53
CA PRO A 242 6.53 29.23 20.25
C PRO A 242 5.64 29.94 19.24
N SER A 243 6.14 30.12 18.02
CA SER A 243 5.33 30.60 16.90
C SER A 243 4.05 29.76 16.81
N PRO A 244 2.87 30.37 16.58
CA PRO A 244 1.63 29.62 16.41
C PRO A 244 1.86 28.59 15.31
N MET A 245 1.50 27.33 15.59
CA MET A 245 1.61 26.26 14.60
C MET A 245 0.93 26.72 13.31
N PRO A 246 1.56 26.54 12.13
CA PRO A 246 0.87 26.81 10.88
C PRO A 246 -0.41 25.98 10.90
N THR A 247 -1.56 26.64 10.76
CA THR A 247 -2.84 26.01 10.51
C THR A 247 -2.73 25.27 9.18
N GLY A 248 -2.18 24.06 9.22
CA GLY A 248 -2.18 23.14 8.11
C GLY A 248 -3.62 22.88 7.76
N VAL A 249 -4.00 23.24 6.54
CA VAL A 249 -5.29 22.83 5.98
C VAL A 249 -5.23 21.32 5.89
N LEU A 250 -5.84 20.63 6.86
CA LEU A 250 -5.90 19.18 6.90
C LEU A 250 -6.47 18.66 5.58
N VAL A 251 -5.73 17.74 4.98
CA VAL A 251 -6.17 16.99 3.80
C VAL A 251 -7.44 16.22 4.16
N PRO A 252 -8.54 16.32 3.38
CA PRO A 252 -9.75 15.54 3.64
C PRO A 252 -9.44 14.03 3.55
N GLY A 253 -10.12 13.23 4.37
CA GLY A 253 -9.94 11.77 4.36
C GLY A 253 -10.28 11.16 2.99
N ILE A 254 -9.58 10.08 2.67
CA ILE A 254 -9.52 9.48 1.34
C ILE A 254 -10.51 8.32 1.29
N ASP A 255 -11.59 8.44 0.52
CA ASP A 255 -12.52 7.34 0.29
C ASP A 255 -11.84 6.18 -0.45
N LYS A 256 -12.23 4.94 -0.16
CA LYS A 256 -11.70 3.75 -0.84
C LYS A 256 -12.38 3.59 -2.20
N VAL A 257 -11.62 3.20 -3.22
CA VAL A 257 -12.14 3.01 -4.59
C VAL A 257 -13.19 1.90 -4.65
N THR A 258 -14.45 2.27 -4.85
CA THR A 258 -15.50 1.37 -5.32
C THR A 258 -15.57 1.38 -6.84
N ALA A 259 -15.49 0.18 -7.44
CA ALA A 259 -15.68 -0.19 -8.85
C ALA A 259 -15.59 0.96 -9.88
N VAL A 260 -14.57 0.93 -10.73
CA VAL A 260 -14.34 1.91 -11.80
C VAL A 260 -15.47 1.82 -12.86
N PRO A 261 -16.31 2.86 -13.02
CA PRO A 261 -17.31 2.88 -14.06
C PRO A 261 -16.62 3.25 -15.38
N TRP A 262 -17.11 2.67 -16.47
CA TRP A 262 -16.70 3.09 -17.79
C TRP A 262 -17.35 4.43 -18.15
N SER A 263 -16.59 5.35 -18.71
CA SER A 263 -17.10 6.60 -19.28
C SER A 263 -16.65 6.76 -20.73
N ARG A 264 -17.37 7.58 -21.49
CA ARG A 264 -16.98 7.93 -22.86
C ARG A 264 -16.21 9.24 -22.88
N ALA A 265 -15.09 9.23 -23.60
CA ALA A 265 -14.31 10.44 -23.83
C ALA A 265 -15.10 11.48 -24.63
N THR A 266 -15.20 12.70 -24.09
CA THR A 266 -15.61 13.89 -24.84
C THR A 266 -14.41 14.53 -25.54
N PRO A 267 -14.57 15.14 -26.72
CA PRO A 267 -13.48 15.79 -27.43
C PRO A 267 -12.95 17.01 -26.68
N PHE A 268 -11.63 17.18 -26.63
CA PHE A 268 -10.96 18.32 -25.99
C PHE A 268 -9.56 18.55 -26.58
N VAL A 269 -8.96 19.71 -26.28
CA VAL A 269 -7.60 20.06 -26.71
C VAL A 269 -6.61 19.82 -25.57
N GLY A 270 -5.68 18.88 -25.76
CA GLY A 270 -4.65 18.56 -24.78
C GLY A 270 -3.59 19.65 -24.58
N VAL A 271 -2.78 19.49 -23.53
CA VAL A 271 -1.59 20.32 -23.24
C VAL A 271 -0.52 20.09 -24.30
N ALA A 272 -0.27 18.82 -24.61
CA ALA A 272 0.65 18.43 -25.67
C ALA A 272 0.31 17.01 -26.17
N GLY A 273 0.56 16.72 -27.44
CA GLY A 273 0.42 15.37 -27.99
C GLY A 273 -1.03 14.87 -28.07
N ALA A 274 -1.19 13.56 -27.88
CA ALA A 274 -2.45 12.84 -28.10
C ALA A 274 -3.49 13.05 -27.00
N VAL A 275 -4.75 13.07 -27.41
CA VAL A 275 -5.94 13.04 -26.54
C VAL A 275 -6.75 11.79 -26.81
N PHE A 276 -7.68 11.46 -25.92
CA PHE A 276 -8.61 10.37 -26.16
C PHE A 276 -9.51 10.70 -27.36
N ALA A 277 -9.69 9.72 -28.25
CA ALA A 277 -10.60 9.87 -29.38
C ALA A 277 -12.04 10.04 -28.86
N SER A 278 -12.84 10.83 -29.56
CA SER A 278 -14.26 11.00 -29.22
C SER A 278 -14.95 9.65 -29.15
N GLY A 279 -15.64 9.38 -28.03
CA GLY A 279 -16.36 8.12 -27.81
C GLY A 279 -15.49 6.94 -27.37
N ALA A 280 -14.18 7.11 -27.15
CA ALA A 280 -13.35 6.07 -26.57
C ALA A 280 -13.88 5.66 -25.20
N GLU A 281 -13.89 4.35 -24.93
CA GLU A 281 -14.24 3.80 -23.62
C GLU A 281 -13.03 3.91 -22.70
N LEU A 282 -13.24 4.55 -21.54
CA LEU A 282 -12.19 4.81 -20.55
C LEU A 282 -12.59 4.21 -19.21
N GLU A 283 -11.63 3.58 -18.54
CA GLU A 283 -11.75 3.28 -17.12
C GLU A 283 -11.50 4.56 -16.33
N VAL A 284 -12.49 5.00 -15.54
CA VAL A 284 -12.38 6.21 -14.72
C VAL A 284 -11.71 5.91 -13.37
N ALA A 285 -10.49 6.40 -13.19
CA ALA A 285 -9.83 6.41 -11.90
C ALA A 285 -10.53 7.42 -10.97
N ARG A 286 -11.31 6.89 -10.03
CA ARG A 286 -12.05 7.63 -8.99
C ARG A 286 -11.76 7.07 -7.60
N GLY A 287 -12.18 7.77 -6.56
CA GLY A 287 -12.00 7.33 -5.16
C GLY A 287 -10.53 7.31 -4.74
N LEU A 288 -9.68 8.14 -5.37
CA LEU A 288 -8.28 8.27 -4.99
C LEU A 288 -8.07 9.35 -3.94
N GLY A 289 -9.14 9.93 -3.37
CA GLY A 289 -9.04 11.14 -2.54
C GLY A 289 -8.42 12.33 -3.27
N LEU A 290 -8.53 12.33 -4.60
CA LEU A 290 -8.18 13.46 -5.45
C LEU A 290 -9.45 14.30 -5.66
N PRO A 291 -9.33 15.63 -5.80
CA PRO A 291 -10.49 16.51 -6.03
C PRO A 291 -10.99 16.50 -7.48
N PHE A 292 -10.58 15.51 -8.27
CA PHE A 292 -10.95 15.27 -9.67
C PHE A 292 -10.86 13.76 -9.98
N GLU A 293 -11.53 13.36 -11.06
CA GLU A 293 -11.43 12.02 -11.65
C GLU A 293 -10.65 12.12 -12.97
N PHE A 294 -10.16 11.00 -13.50
CA PHE A 294 -9.52 10.97 -14.82
C PHE A 294 -9.67 9.62 -15.49
N GLY A 295 -9.67 9.61 -16.82
CA GLY A 295 -9.70 8.40 -17.63
C GLY A 295 -8.34 7.74 -17.76
N PHE A 296 -8.35 6.41 -17.81
CA PHE A 296 -7.18 5.56 -18.03
C PHE A 296 -7.45 4.62 -19.22
N PRO A 297 -6.45 4.36 -20.09
CA PRO A 297 -6.65 3.57 -21.31
C PRO A 297 -6.81 2.07 -21.03
N ASP A 298 -6.21 1.57 -19.96
CA ASP A 298 -6.30 0.19 -19.50
C ASP A 298 -6.79 0.16 -18.04
N ARG A 299 -7.03 -1.04 -17.50
CA ARG A 299 -7.44 -1.18 -16.10
C ARG A 299 -6.35 -0.68 -15.14
N PRO A 300 -6.62 0.36 -14.32
CA PRO A 300 -5.65 0.88 -13.38
C PRO A 300 -5.48 -0.07 -12.17
N VAL A 301 -4.23 -0.26 -11.77
CA VAL A 301 -3.81 -0.91 -10.53
C VAL A 301 -3.22 0.15 -9.63
N LEU A 302 -3.81 0.33 -8.46
CA LEU A 302 -3.34 1.31 -7.48
C LEU A 302 -2.16 0.76 -6.70
N ASP A 303 -1.05 1.49 -6.72
CA ASP A 303 0.09 1.16 -5.89
C ASP A 303 -0.17 1.69 -4.47
N GLN A 304 -0.60 0.79 -3.58
CA GLN A 304 -0.88 1.12 -2.18
C GLN A 304 0.39 1.54 -1.42
N LYS A 305 1.59 1.30 -1.97
CA LYS A 305 2.86 1.61 -1.28
C LYS A 305 3.23 3.09 -1.32
N THR A 306 2.56 3.92 -2.12
CA THR A 306 3.01 5.30 -2.40
C THR A 306 2.23 6.39 -1.67
N SER A 307 1.76 6.10 -0.45
CA SER A 307 1.40 7.12 0.53
C SER A 307 2.68 7.59 1.24
N VAL A 308 3.52 8.38 0.55
CA VAL A 308 4.54 9.15 1.27
C VAL A 308 3.78 10.21 2.06
N GLU A 309 3.84 10.12 3.39
CA GLU A 309 3.10 10.99 4.30
C GLU A 309 3.65 12.41 4.23
N SER A 310 2.99 13.28 3.46
CA SER A 310 3.10 14.73 3.61
C SER A 310 1.79 15.24 4.19
N SER A 311 1.89 16.11 5.20
CA SER A 311 0.71 16.75 5.82
C SER A 311 0.05 17.78 4.90
N SER A 312 0.72 18.20 3.83
CA SER A 312 0.26 19.23 2.90
C SER A 312 0.00 18.73 1.48
N THR A 313 0.56 17.58 1.10
CA THR A 313 0.52 17.08 -0.29
C THR A 313 -0.02 15.67 -0.37
N ILE A 314 -1.02 15.47 -1.21
CA ILE A 314 -1.64 14.17 -1.48
C ILE A 314 -0.87 13.49 -2.60
N TYR A 315 -0.23 12.36 -2.29
CA TYR A 315 0.53 11.55 -3.25
C TYR A 315 -0.26 10.33 -3.71
N ARG A 316 -0.39 10.11 -5.02
CA ARG A 316 -1.02 8.93 -5.62
C ARG A 316 -0.21 8.37 -6.77
N ARG A 317 -0.24 7.05 -6.89
CA ARG A 317 0.39 6.34 -7.99
C ARG A 317 -0.54 5.28 -8.57
N VAL A 318 -0.66 5.29 -9.89
CA VAL A 318 -1.56 4.42 -10.66
C VAL A 318 -0.76 3.75 -11.77
N LEU A 319 -0.86 2.43 -11.85
CA LEU A 319 -0.11 1.59 -12.79
C LEU A 319 -1.07 0.86 -13.73
N THR A 320 -0.63 0.43 -14.92
CA THR A 320 -1.40 -0.54 -15.75
C THR A 320 -1.07 -2.01 -15.46
N GLY A 321 -0.35 -2.29 -14.37
CA GLY A 321 0.05 -3.66 -14.01
C GLY A 321 0.40 -3.80 -12.52
N PRO A 322 0.62 -5.04 -12.03
CA PRO A 322 0.81 -5.35 -10.61
C PRO A 322 2.11 -4.80 -10.00
N GLY A 323 2.95 -4.12 -10.78
CA GLY A 323 4.16 -3.48 -10.31
C GLY A 323 4.81 -2.62 -11.39
N SER A 324 5.65 -1.68 -10.96
CA SER A 324 6.25 -0.67 -11.86
C SER A 324 7.19 -1.24 -12.91
N ALA A 325 7.79 -2.42 -12.67
CA ALA A 325 8.67 -3.07 -13.65
C ALA A 325 7.90 -3.60 -14.87
N ASN A 326 6.60 -3.89 -14.70
CA ASN A 326 5.75 -4.50 -15.73
C ASN A 326 4.60 -3.57 -16.15
N ALA A 327 4.55 -2.35 -15.62
CA ALA A 327 3.51 -1.39 -15.96
C ALA A 327 3.83 -0.78 -17.33
N GLY A 328 2.89 -0.87 -18.27
CA GLY A 328 2.99 -0.14 -19.55
C GLY A 328 2.91 1.38 -19.35
N LEU A 329 2.28 1.81 -18.25
CA LEU A 329 2.13 3.20 -17.84
C LEU A 329 2.23 3.31 -16.32
N ASP A 330 3.07 4.22 -15.83
CA ASP A 330 3.22 4.59 -14.42
C ASP A 330 2.86 6.07 -14.25
N LEU A 331 1.66 6.32 -13.73
CA LEU A 331 1.13 7.65 -13.45
C LEU A 331 1.36 7.99 -11.98
N ARG A 332 1.95 9.16 -11.74
CA ARG A 332 2.25 9.71 -10.42
C ARG A 332 1.58 11.07 -10.30
N ILE A 333 0.83 11.28 -9.22
CA ILE A 333 0.01 12.47 -9.01
C ILE A 333 0.33 13.03 -7.62
N ALA A 334 0.57 14.33 -7.55
CA ALA A 334 0.66 15.09 -6.32
C ALA A 334 -0.41 16.19 -6.34
N VAL A 335 -1.13 16.41 -5.23
CA VAL A 335 -2.08 17.52 -5.13
C VAL A 335 -1.92 18.26 -3.82
N GLN A 336 -1.78 19.58 -3.88
CA GLN A 336 -1.67 20.44 -2.71
C GLN A 336 -2.81 21.48 -2.71
N PRO A 337 -3.58 21.61 -1.62
CA PRO A 337 -4.57 22.68 -1.50
C PRO A 337 -3.91 24.04 -1.28
N CYS A 338 -4.52 25.08 -1.83
CA CYS A 338 -4.15 26.47 -1.63
C CYS A 338 -5.34 27.28 -1.12
N ARG A 339 -5.05 28.42 -0.49
CA ARG A 339 -6.08 29.37 -0.06
C ARG A 339 -6.78 30.03 -1.26
N ASP A 340 -6.01 30.45 -2.25
CA ASP A 340 -6.46 31.17 -3.42
C ASP A 340 -5.52 30.89 -4.61
N GLN A 341 -5.90 31.35 -5.81
CA GLN A 341 -5.11 31.15 -7.03
C GLN A 341 -3.70 31.76 -6.91
N ALA A 342 -3.59 32.95 -6.33
CA ALA A 342 -2.31 33.63 -6.18
C ALA A 342 -1.36 32.86 -5.25
N ALA A 343 -1.89 32.28 -4.17
CA ALA A 343 -1.16 31.41 -3.27
C ALA A 343 -0.68 30.13 -3.98
N CYS A 344 -1.51 29.50 -4.84
CA CYS A 344 -1.05 28.37 -5.65
C CYS A 344 0.11 28.76 -6.59
N LEU A 345 -0.02 29.88 -7.29
CA LEU A 345 1.01 30.35 -8.21
C LEU A 345 2.32 30.67 -7.48
N ALA A 346 2.24 31.27 -6.29
CA ALA A 346 3.39 31.54 -5.45
C ALA A 346 4.04 30.26 -4.89
N ALA A 347 3.24 29.27 -4.52
CA ALA A 347 3.71 27.99 -3.97
C ALA A 347 4.29 27.04 -5.04
N ARG A 348 4.01 27.29 -6.33
CA ARG A 348 4.30 26.37 -7.42
C ARG A 348 5.75 25.88 -7.45
N ALA A 349 6.72 26.78 -7.36
CA ALA A 349 8.13 26.38 -7.49
C ALA A 349 8.57 25.41 -6.39
N ALA A 350 8.14 25.64 -5.15
CA ALA A 350 8.43 24.77 -4.01
C ALA A 350 7.70 23.42 -4.13
N PHE A 351 6.43 23.45 -4.54
CA PHE A 351 5.68 22.23 -4.83
C PHE A 351 6.35 21.41 -5.93
N ASP A 352 6.67 22.03 -7.07
CA ASP A 352 7.34 21.40 -8.21
C ASP A 352 8.63 20.73 -7.76
N GLN A 353 9.43 21.38 -6.91
CA GLN A 353 10.63 20.78 -6.33
C GLN A 353 10.31 19.57 -5.43
N GLU A 354 9.33 19.68 -4.53
CA GLU A 354 8.95 18.62 -3.59
C GLU A 354 8.45 17.37 -4.32
N TRP A 355 7.40 17.49 -5.14
CA TRP A 355 6.74 16.33 -5.71
C TRP A 355 7.59 15.64 -6.78
N THR A 356 8.34 16.42 -7.57
CA THR A 356 9.23 15.85 -8.59
C THR A 356 10.41 15.13 -7.95
N THR A 357 10.90 15.60 -6.80
CA THR A 357 11.91 14.88 -6.01
C THR A 357 11.33 13.58 -5.46
N ALA A 358 10.17 13.63 -4.82
CA ALA A 358 9.49 12.46 -4.26
C ALA A 358 9.26 11.37 -5.32
N TYR A 359 8.88 11.79 -6.54
CA TYR A 359 8.61 10.89 -7.64
C TYR A 359 9.76 10.70 -8.62
N LYS A 360 10.93 11.32 -8.44
CA LYS A 360 12.02 11.31 -9.45
C LYS A 360 11.49 11.64 -10.87
N ALA A 361 10.64 12.65 -10.97
CA ALA A 361 10.02 13.12 -12.20
C ALA A 361 10.76 14.36 -12.74
N PRO A 362 10.69 14.66 -14.04
CA PRO A 362 11.20 15.92 -14.57
C PRO A 362 10.34 17.09 -14.10
N VAL A 363 10.98 18.23 -13.82
CA VAL A 363 10.29 19.46 -13.40
C VAL A 363 9.52 20.06 -14.59
N PRO A 364 8.21 20.35 -14.46
CA PRO A 364 7.45 21.07 -15.49
C PRO A 364 7.99 22.48 -15.69
N ALA A 365 8.53 22.77 -16.89
CA ALA A 365 9.23 24.01 -17.17
C ALA A 365 8.55 24.89 -18.22
N THR A 366 7.96 24.28 -19.25
CA THR A 366 7.39 25.00 -20.39
C THR A 366 5.98 25.51 -20.05
N PRO A 367 5.73 26.83 -20.06
CA PRO A 367 4.39 27.35 -19.85
C PRO A 367 3.50 27.03 -21.06
N ARG A 368 2.31 26.48 -20.80
CA ARG A 368 1.20 26.45 -21.77
C ARG A 368 0.37 27.73 -21.66
N ASP A 369 0.07 28.13 -20.42
CA ASP A 369 -0.73 29.30 -20.08
C ASP A 369 -0.35 29.80 -18.66
N GLY A 370 -1.06 30.80 -18.13
CA GLY A 370 -0.80 31.37 -16.80
C GLY A 370 -1.10 30.44 -15.61
N ARG A 371 -1.60 29.22 -15.85
CA ARG A 371 -1.96 28.23 -14.82
C ARG A 371 -1.37 26.85 -15.09
N THR A 372 -0.71 26.62 -16.23
CA THR A 372 -0.28 25.29 -16.68
C THR A 372 1.14 25.31 -17.20
N TRP A 373 1.95 24.37 -16.70
CA TRP A 373 3.31 24.11 -17.17
C TRP A 373 3.52 22.64 -17.42
N TYR A 374 4.40 22.30 -18.36
CA TYR A 374 4.69 20.92 -18.70
C TYR A 374 6.13 20.70 -19.16
N THR A 375 6.56 19.46 -19.11
CA THR A 375 7.82 18.97 -19.67
C THR A 375 7.57 17.60 -20.29
N VAL A 376 8.07 17.38 -21.50
CA VAL A 376 8.06 16.07 -22.17
C VAL A 376 9.52 15.65 -22.36
N ASP A 377 9.91 14.56 -21.72
CA ASP A 377 11.19 13.90 -21.93
C ASP A 377 10.98 12.68 -22.83
N PRO A 378 11.69 12.53 -23.96
CA PRO A 378 11.53 11.37 -24.82
C PRO A 378 12.19 10.07 -24.30
N LYS A 379 13.08 10.11 -23.30
CA LYS A 379 13.87 8.92 -22.89
C LYS A 379 14.17 8.84 -21.37
N PRO A 380 13.49 7.95 -20.62
CA PRO A 380 12.27 7.24 -20.99
C PRO A 380 11.15 8.24 -21.26
N TYR A 381 10.17 7.87 -22.10
CA TYR A 381 9.08 8.78 -22.42
C TYR A 381 8.32 9.18 -21.15
N THR A 382 8.43 10.44 -20.77
CA THR A 382 7.83 10.99 -19.57
C THR A 382 7.13 12.30 -19.90
N PHE A 383 5.85 12.40 -19.56
CA PHE A 383 5.11 13.64 -19.64
C PHE A 383 4.79 14.10 -18.21
N ALA A 384 5.41 15.20 -17.79
CA ALA A 384 5.13 15.87 -16.53
C ALA A 384 4.36 17.18 -16.74
N MET A 385 3.45 17.49 -15.83
CA MET A 385 2.62 18.70 -15.84
C MET A 385 2.41 19.21 -14.41
N THR A 386 2.38 20.53 -14.25
CA THR A 386 1.80 21.20 -13.07
C THR A 386 0.68 22.13 -13.51
N HIS A 387 -0.45 22.09 -12.82
CA HIS A 387 -1.64 22.86 -13.15
C HIS A 387 -2.32 23.45 -11.90
N VAL A 388 -2.74 24.71 -11.98
CA VAL A 388 -3.52 25.42 -10.97
C VAL A 388 -5.00 25.43 -11.33
N PHE A 389 -5.85 24.88 -10.46
CA PHE A 389 -7.29 24.78 -10.69
C PHE A 389 -8.11 25.03 -9.44
N SER A 390 -9.43 25.20 -9.63
CA SER A 390 -10.40 25.27 -8.54
C SER A 390 -11.37 24.10 -8.62
N SER A 391 -11.57 23.40 -7.52
CA SER A 391 -12.57 22.34 -7.39
C SER A 391 -13.23 22.44 -6.02
N GLN A 392 -14.55 22.30 -5.99
CA GLN A 392 -15.36 22.34 -4.76
C GLN A 392 -15.11 23.60 -3.91
N GLY A 393 -14.97 24.76 -4.56
CA GLY A 393 -14.75 26.05 -3.88
C GLY A 393 -13.35 26.22 -3.27
N ARG A 394 -12.41 25.31 -3.56
CA ARG A 394 -11.02 25.37 -3.11
C ARG A 394 -10.06 25.43 -4.29
N TRP A 395 -8.93 26.10 -4.10
CA TRP A 395 -7.85 26.13 -5.07
C TRP A 395 -6.86 25.01 -4.80
N TRP A 396 -6.30 24.46 -5.88
CA TRP A 396 -5.44 23.30 -5.85
C TRP A 396 -4.30 23.47 -6.84
N LEU A 397 -3.16 22.90 -6.47
CA LEU A 397 -2.02 22.72 -7.33
C LEU A 397 -1.88 21.21 -7.58
N ALA A 398 -2.04 20.78 -8.84
CA ALA A 398 -1.86 19.39 -9.25
C ALA A 398 -0.56 19.23 -10.04
N GLY A 399 0.29 18.33 -9.58
CA GLY A 399 1.44 17.79 -10.30
C GLY A 399 1.09 16.40 -10.81
N ALA A 400 1.37 16.12 -12.09
CA ALA A 400 1.17 14.80 -12.68
C ALA A 400 2.40 14.43 -13.51
N ALA A 401 2.87 13.20 -13.41
CA ALA A 401 3.89 12.64 -14.28
C ALA A 401 3.49 11.24 -14.74
N ALA A 402 3.45 11.04 -16.05
CA ALA A 402 3.20 9.75 -16.67
C ALA A 402 4.47 9.25 -17.36
N VAL A 403 5.00 8.11 -16.89
CA VAL A 403 6.13 7.41 -17.49
C VAL A 403 5.60 6.25 -18.31
N ALA A 404 5.92 6.22 -19.60
CA ALA A 404 5.46 5.20 -20.54
C ALA A 404 6.56 4.19 -20.87
N ALA A 405 6.17 2.92 -20.99
CA ALA A 405 6.96 1.92 -21.69
C ALA A 405 7.02 2.24 -23.21
N PRO A 406 8.00 1.69 -23.96
CA PRO A 406 8.05 1.86 -25.41
C PRO A 406 6.74 1.45 -26.08
N GLY A 407 6.19 2.32 -26.94
CA GLY A 407 4.90 2.12 -27.62
C GLY A 407 3.67 2.59 -26.83
N GLN A 408 3.84 3.07 -25.59
CA GLN A 408 2.77 3.62 -24.74
C GLN A 408 2.85 5.14 -24.59
N GLU A 409 3.62 5.83 -25.44
CA GLU A 409 3.87 7.27 -25.35
C GLU A 409 2.56 8.07 -25.49
N GLN A 410 1.69 7.65 -26.41
CA GLN A 410 0.37 8.26 -26.57
C GLN A 410 -0.53 8.03 -25.35
N SER A 411 -0.40 6.90 -24.67
CA SER A 411 -1.18 6.61 -23.45
C SER A 411 -0.79 7.57 -22.33
N ALA A 412 0.50 7.85 -22.14
CA ALA A 412 0.96 8.88 -21.21
C ALA A 412 0.43 10.28 -21.57
N GLN A 413 0.47 10.65 -22.85
CA GLN A 413 -0.10 11.92 -23.32
C GLN A 413 -1.60 12.03 -23.01
N LYS A 414 -2.38 11.00 -23.37
CA LYS A 414 -3.83 10.97 -23.18
C LYS A 414 -4.22 11.16 -21.72
N VAL A 415 -3.56 10.43 -20.80
CA VAL A 415 -3.87 10.49 -19.37
C VAL A 415 -3.52 11.84 -18.75
N VAL A 416 -2.33 12.40 -19.04
CA VAL A 416 -1.96 13.72 -18.50
C VAL A 416 -2.87 14.82 -19.06
N ASN A 417 -3.21 14.74 -20.35
CA ASN A 417 -4.16 15.65 -20.97
C ASN A 417 -5.57 15.52 -20.37
N ASP A 418 -5.99 14.31 -20.00
CA ASP A 418 -7.28 14.09 -19.35
C ASP A 418 -7.35 14.70 -17.96
N ILE A 419 -6.28 14.55 -17.17
CA ILE A 419 -6.15 15.22 -15.86
C ILE A 419 -6.24 16.73 -16.03
N TRP A 420 -5.52 17.30 -17.00
CA TRP A 420 -5.61 18.72 -17.31
C TRP A 420 -7.03 19.15 -17.67
N ARG A 421 -7.74 18.38 -18.52
CA ARG A 421 -9.14 18.66 -18.88
C ARG A 421 -10.06 18.63 -17.66
N GLN A 422 -9.93 17.62 -16.81
CA GLN A 422 -10.76 17.42 -15.62
C GLN A 422 -10.48 18.46 -14.52
N THR A 423 -9.39 19.22 -14.68
CA THR A 423 -9.01 20.33 -13.79
C THR A 423 -9.11 21.69 -14.48
N GLY A 424 -9.59 21.76 -15.73
CA GLY A 424 -9.59 22.96 -16.58
C GLY A 424 -10.72 23.96 -16.35
#